data_AF-A0A2V4DDX5-F1
#
_entry.id   AF-A0A2V4DDX5-F1
#
_cell.length_a   1.000
_cell.length_b   1.000
_cell.length_c   1.000
_cell.angle_alpha   90.00
_cell.angle_beta   90.00
_cell.angle_gamma   90.00
#
_symmetry.space_group_name_H-M   'P 1'
#
loop_
_entity.id
_entity.type
_entity.pdbx_description
1 polymer ?
#
loop_
_entity_poly.entity_id
_entity_poly.type
_entity_poly.pdbx_seq_one_letter_code
_entity_poly.pdbx_strand_id
1 'polypeptide(L)' 'LHNARSLHLIESKIRRLANYYQAKGQLDAAWKYKRDQVRLMVE' A
#
# COMPACT_ATOMS: atom_id res chain seq x y z
N LEU A 1 15.68 12.32 -6.05
CA LEU A 1 14.33 12.38 -5.41
C LEU A 1 14.46 13.02 -4.04
N HIS A 2 14.29 14.34 -3.96
CA HIS A 2 14.04 15.00 -2.67
C HIS A 2 12.74 14.36 -2.10
N ASN A 3 12.77 13.89 -0.86
CA ASN A 3 11.64 13.21 -0.17
C ASN A 3 11.46 11.68 -0.35
N ALA A 4 12.47 10.93 -0.81
CA ALA A 4 12.40 9.46 -0.90
C ALA A 4 12.10 8.76 0.45
N ARG A 5 12.59 9.33 1.56
CA ARG A 5 12.35 8.79 2.90
C ARG A 5 10.88 8.83 3.31
N SER A 6 10.20 9.96 3.15
CA SER A 6 8.79 10.08 3.56
C SER A 6 7.89 9.19 2.71
N LEU A 7 8.21 9.05 1.43
CA LEU A 7 7.57 8.08 0.55
C LEU A 7 7.71 6.64 1.10
N HIS A 8 8.92 6.19 1.45
CA HIS A 8 9.11 4.85 2.02
C HIS A 8 8.34 4.65 3.33
N LEU A 9 8.23 5.69 4.17
CA LEU A 9 7.44 5.63 5.40
C LEU A 9 5.94 5.46 5.12
N ILE A 10 5.40 6.18 4.13
CA ILE A 10 4.01 6.06 3.69
C ILE A 10 3.75 4.66 3.13
N GLU A 11 4.60 4.17 2.22
CA GLU A 11 4.46 2.82 1.65
C GLU A 11 4.53 1.72 2.71
N SER A 12 5.37 1.89 3.73
CA SER A 12 5.47 0.94 4.85
C SER A 12 4.21 0.96 5.74
N LYS A 13 3.55 2.11 5.90
CA LYS A 13 2.23 2.18 6.55
C LYS A 13 1.15 1.47 5.73
N ILE A 14 1.13 1.66 4.40
CA ILE A 14 0.17 1.00 3.51
C ILE A 14 0.31 -0.53 3.60
N ARG A 15 1.53 -1.06 3.52
CA ARG A 15 1.80 -2.51 3.65
C ARG A 15 1.30 -3.09 4.98
N ARG A 16 1.50 -2.37 6.10
CA ARG A 16 1.00 -2.81 7.41
C ARG A 16 -0.52 -2.83 7.50
N LEU A 17 -1.18 -1.80 6.98
CA LEU A 17 -2.65 -1.74 6.95
C LEU A 17 -3.23 -2.84 6.06
N ALA A 18 -2.63 -3.11 4.91
CA ALA A 18 -3.04 -4.19 4.03
C ALA A 18 -3.03 -5.55 4.75
N ASN A 19 -1.92 -5.87 5.44
CA ASN A 19 -1.82 -7.10 6.23
C ASN A 19 -2.89 -7.16 7.33
N TYR A 20 -3.17 -6.03 8.00
CA TYR A 20 -4.21 -5.95 9.03
C TYR A 20 -5.61 -6.25 8.45
N TYR A 21 -5.96 -5.64 7.32
CA TYR A 21 -7.25 -5.86 6.68
C TYR A 21 -7.38 -7.26 6.06
N GLN A 22 -6.28 -7.85 5.58
CA GLN A 22 -6.23 -9.25 5.15
C GLN A 22 -6.48 -10.20 6.32
N ALA A 23 -5.80 -9.98 7.45
CA ALA A 23 -6.00 -10.77 8.66
C ALA A 23 -7.45 -10.66 9.19
N LYS A 24 -8.10 -9.52 8.98
CA LYS A 24 -9.51 -9.30 9.34
C LYS A 24 -10.50 -9.85 8.30
N GLY A 25 -10.04 -10.38 7.16
CA GLY A 25 -10.90 -10.87 6.08
C GLY A 25 -11.62 -9.77 5.30
N GLN A 26 -11.21 -8.51 5.45
CA GLN A 26 -11.80 -7.35 4.77
C GLN A 26 -11.09 -7.01 3.45
N LEU A 27 -9.94 -7.62 3.20
CA LEU A 27 -9.15 -7.44 2.00
C LEU A 27 -8.73 -8.80 1.47
N ASP A 28 -8.73 -8.95 0.15
CA ASP A 28 -8.29 -10.17 -0.52
C ASP A 28 -6.85 -10.52 -0.12
N ALA A 29 -6.60 -11.79 0.20
CA ALA A 29 -5.27 -12.32 0.52
C ALA A 29 -4.29 -12.19 -0.67
N ALA A 30 -4.80 -12.13 -1.90
CA ALA A 30 -3.99 -11.88 -3.09
C ALA A 30 -3.61 -10.39 -3.27
N TRP A 31 -4.22 -9.49 -2.50
CA TRP A 31 -3.96 -8.06 -2.64
C TRP A 31 -2.52 -7.71 -2.25
N LYS A 32 -1.83 -7.01 -3.15
CA LYS A 32 -0.47 -6.50 -2.91
C LYS A 32 -0.38 -5.05 -3.38
N TYR A 33 0.29 -4.23 -2.57
CA TYR A 33 0.64 -2.87 -2.96
C TYR A 33 1.59 -2.89 -4.16
N LYS A 34 1.10 -2.48 -5.33
CA LYS A 34 1.89 -2.24 -6.56
C LYS A 34 1.86 -0.76 -6.89
N ARG A 35 2.99 -0.09 -6.79
CA ARG A 35 3.11 1.37 -6.98
C ARG A 35 2.61 1.82 -8.35
N ASP A 36 2.80 0.99 -9.36
CA ASP A 36 2.43 1.27 -10.75
C ASP A 36 0.91 1.24 -10.96
N GLN A 37 0.18 0.46 -10.16
CA GLN A 37 -1.29 0.39 -10.25
C GLN A 37 -2.00 1.49 -9.46
N VAL A 38 -1.33 2.13 -8.49
CA VAL A 38 -1.93 3.21 -7.69
C VAL A 38 -2.17 4.47 -8.51
N ARG A 39 -1.31 4.76 -9.48
CA ARG A 39 -1.48 5.93 -10.36
C ARG A 39 -2.78 5.87 -11.17
N LEU A 40 -3.26 4.67 -11.48
CA LEU A 40 -4.46 4.46 -12.29
C LEU A 40 -5.77 4.54 -11.48
N MET A 41 -5.72 4.39 -10.15
CA MET A 41 -6.91 4.34 -9.29
C MET A 41 -7.28 5.69 -8.64
N VAL A 42 -6.46 6.73 -8.84
CA VAL A 42 -6.62 8.06 -8.20
C VAL A 42 -6.93 9.16 -9.23
N GLU A 43 -7.12 8.80 -10.50
CA GLU A 43 -7.65 9.69 -11.57
C GLU A 43 -9.16 9.56 -11.72
#